data_AF-A0AAW8XRA9-F1
#
_entry.id   AF-A0AAW8XRA9-F1
#
_cell.length_a   1.000
_cell.length_b   1.000
_cell.length_c   1.000
_cell.angle_alpha   90.00
_cell.angle_beta   90.00
_cell.angle_gamma   90.00
#
_symmetry.space_group_name_H-M   'P 1'
#
loop_
_entity.id
_entity.type
_entity.pdbx_description
1 polymer ?
#
loop_
_entity_poly.entity_id
_entity_poly.type
_entity_poly.pdbx_seq_one_letter_code
_entity_poly.pdbx_strand_id
1 'polypeptide(L)'
;MVDKVTEAAVVGGVDTHKDLHVAAVVDQNNKVLGTQYFSTTRQGYRQMLAWMTSFGTLKRIGVECTGTYGSGLLRYFQNAGLEVLEVTAPDRMERRKRGK
;
A
#
# COMPACT_ATOMS: atom_id res chain seq x y z
N MET A 1 -1.57 -3.25 -35.26
CA MET A 1 -0.73 -3.69 -34.13
C MET A 1 -1.22 -2.88 -32.94
N VAL A 2 -1.92 -3.51 -32.00
CA VAL A 2 -2.43 -2.82 -30.81
C VAL A 2 -1.23 -2.48 -29.94
N ASP A 3 -0.96 -1.19 -29.78
CA ASP A 3 -0.03 -0.68 -28.78
C ASP A 3 -0.45 -1.25 -27.44
N LYS A 4 0.29 -2.25 -26.99
CA LYS A 4 0.18 -2.76 -25.64
C LYS A 4 0.67 -1.60 -24.76
N VAL A 5 -0.26 -0.73 -24.34
CA VAL A 5 0.00 0.23 -23.28
C VAL A 5 0.49 -0.63 -22.14
N THR A 6 1.81 -0.67 -21.96
CA THR A 6 2.41 -1.41 -20.89
C THR A 6 2.12 -0.54 -19.69
N GLU A 7 0.98 -0.80 -19.05
CA GLU A 7 0.60 -0.10 -17.83
C GLU A 7 1.81 -0.11 -16.90
N ALA A 8 2.25 1.09 -16.49
CA ALA A 8 3.43 1.23 -15.67
C ALA A 8 3.28 0.34 -14.43
N ALA A 9 4.24 -0.55 -14.19
CA ALA A 9 4.17 -1.41 -13.02
C ALA A 9 4.42 -0.56 -11.77
N VAL A 10 3.54 -0.69 -10.79
CA VAL A 10 3.61 0.09 -9.55
C VAL A 10 3.58 -0.81 -8.33
N VAL A 11 4.10 -0.29 -7.21
CA VAL A 11 4.07 -0.93 -5.90
C VAL A 11 3.33 0.00 -4.93
N GLY A 12 2.44 -0.57 -4.13
CA GLY A 12 1.72 0.13 -3.07
C GLY A 12 2.41 -0.04 -1.73
N GLY A 13 2.36 1.00 -0.89
CA GLY A 13 2.70 0.94 0.52
C GLY A 13 1.54 1.47 1.36
N VAL A 14 1.24 0.82 2.48
CA VAL A 14 0.20 1.28 3.41
C VAL A 14 0.76 1.36 4.82
N ASP A 15 0.72 2.56 5.40
CA ASP A 15 0.89 2.79 6.83
C ASP A 15 -0.48 2.73 7.51
N THR A 16 -0.60 1.86 8.51
CA THR A 16 -1.87 1.61 9.20
C THR A 16 -1.93 2.38 10.52
N HIS A 17 -2.81 3.38 10.59
CA HIS A 17 -3.17 4.06 11.84
C HIS A 17 -4.61 3.72 12.26
N LYS A 18 -4.98 4.07 13.51
CA LYS A 18 -6.27 3.70 14.14
C LYS A 18 -7.49 4.06 13.28
N ASP A 19 -7.53 5.28 12.77
CA ASP A 19 -8.73 5.82 12.09
C ASP A 19 -8.55 6.01 10.59
N LEU A 20 -7.30 6.08 10.12
CA LEU A 20 -6.94 6.31 8.72
C LEU A 20 -5.77 5.42 8.32
N HIS A 21 -5.84 4.88 7.11
CA HIS A 21 -4.71 4.28 6.43
C HIS A 21 -4.11 5.30 5.48
N VAL A 22 -2.79 5.44 5.50
CA VAL A 22 -2.06 6.26 4.54
C VAL A 22 -1.48 5.33 3.50
N ALA A 23 -1.92 5.49 2.25
CA ALA A 23 -1.42 4.73 1.12
C ALA A 23 -0.48 5.59 0.29
N ALA A 24 0.61 4.99 -0.19
CA ALA A 24 1.53 5.56 -1.16
C ALA A 24 1.69 4.61 -2.35
N VAL A 25 1.87 5.16 -3.55
CA VAL A 25 2.18 4.39 -4.76
C VAL A 25 3.54 4.83 -5.28
N VAL A 26 4.39 3.87 -5.60
CA VAL A 26 5.70 4.12 -6.20
C VAL A 26 5.87 3.39 -7.53
N ASP A 27 6.66 3.97 -8.42
CA ASP A 27 7.08 3.32 -9.67
C ASP A 27 8.30 2.38 -9.46
N GLN A 28 8.75 1.77 -10.55
CA GLN A 28 9.94 0.90 -10.55
C GLN A 28 11.26 1.61 -10.18
N ASN A 29 11.30 2.94 -10.27
CA ASN A 29 12.45 3.77 -9.90
C ASN A 29 12.37 4.26 -8.44
N ASN A 30 11.42 3.75 -7.65
CA ASN A 30 11.10 4.18 -6.29
C ASN A 30 10.63 5.65 -6.20
N LYS A 31 10.13 6.21 -7.30
CA LYS A 31 9.53 7.54 -7.29
C LYS A 31 8.10 7.45 -6.77
N VAL A 32 7.75 8.29 -5.80
CA VAL A 32 6.37 8.41 -5.32
C VAL A 32 5.50 9.06 -6.40
N LEU A 33 4.46 8.34 -6.81
CA LEU A 33 3.46 8.80 -7.79
C LEU A 33 2.28 9.47 -7.10
N GLY A 34 1.97 9.08 -5.86
CA GLY A 34 0.91 9.71 -5.07
C GLY A 34 0.85 9.16 -3.66
N THR A 35 0.22 9.93 -2.78
CA THR A 35 -0.10 9.56 -1.39
C THR A 35 -1.53 9.98 -1.08
N GLN A 36 -2.32 9.12 -0.45
CA GLN A 36 -3.71 9.41 -0.11
C GLN A 36 -4.16 8.70 1.18
N TYR A 37 -5.12 9.33 1.87
CA TYR A 37 -5.74 8.81 3.09
C TYR A 37 -7.02 8.04 2.77
N PHE A 38 -7.24 6.94 3.46
CA PHE A 38 -8.43 6.11 3.34
C PHE A 38 -8.96 5.70 4.71
N SER A 39 -10.29 5.60 4.84
CA SER A 39 -10.90 5.11 6.07
C SER A 39 -10.59 3.63 6.30
N THR A 40 -10.57 3.21 7.57
CA THR A 40 -10.38 1.80 7.99
C THR A 40 -11.63 0.93 7.76
N THR A 41 -12.43 1.25 6.73
CA THR A 41 -13.67 0.56 6.39
C THR A 41 -13.49 -0.25 5.11
N ARG A 42 -14.37 -1.25 4.88
CA ARG A 42 -14.39 -2.01 3.61
C ARG A 42 -14.54 -1.10 2.38
N GLN A 43 -15.30 -0.01 2.51
CA GLN A 43 -15.44 0.97 1.43
C GLN A 43 -14.11 1.71 1.19
N GLY A 44 -13.42 2.10 2.27
CA GLY A 44 -12.09 2.70 2.19
C GLY A 44 -11.06 1.78 1.53
N TYR A 45 -11.10 0.48 1.81
CA TYR A 45 -10.20 -0.51 1.18
C TYR A 45 -10.45 -0.65 -0.32
N ARG A 46 -11.73 -0.66 -0.73
CA ARG A 46 -12.11 -0.66 -2.16
C ARG A 46 -11.61 0.60 -2.87
N GLN A 47 -11.79 1.76 -2.26
CA GLN A 47 -11.33 3.04 -2.81
C GLN A 47 -9.80 3.08 -2.90
N MET A 48 -9.10 2.58 -1.89
CA MET A 48 -7.65 2.48 -1.88
C MET A 48 -7.14 1.61 -3.03
N LEU A 49 -7.72 0.43 -3.22
CA LEU A 49 -7.31 -0.46 -4.31
C LEU A 49 -7.54 0.19 -5.68
N ALA A 50 -8.74 0.75 -5.91
CA ALA A 50 -9.07 1.42 -7.16
C ALA A 50 -8.12 2.58 -7.46
N TRP A 51 -7.80 3.37 -6.43
CA TRP A 51 -6.84 4.47 -6.52
C TRP A 51 -5.43 3.95 -6.85
N MET A 52 -4.92 2.93 -6.16
CA MET A 52 -3.60 2.36 -6.46
C MET A 52 -3.51 1.83 -7.90
N THR A 53 -4.55 1.13 -8.37
CA THR A 53 -4.58 0.59 -9.74
C THR A 53 -4.74 1.66 -10.82
N SER A 54 -5.18 2.88 -10.47
CA SER A 54 -5.26 3.98 -11.44
C SER A 54 -3.90 4.50 -11.89
N PHE A 55 -2.83 4.21 -11.15
CA PHE A 55 -1.46 4.56 -11.53
C PHE A 55 -0.81 3.54 -12.48
N GLY A 56 -1.41 2.34 -12.61
CA GLY A 56 -0.94 1.27 -13.49
C GLY A 56 -1.09 -0.12 -12.88
N THR A 57 -0.33 -1.09 -13.38
CA THR A 57 -0.41 -2.47 -12.91
C THR A 57 0.22 -2.62 -11.53
N LEU A 58 -0.63 -2.72 -10.50
CA LEU A 58 -0.20 -2.95 -9.11
C LEU A 58 0.39 -4.35 -8.94
N LYS A 59 1.70 -4.43 -8.68
CA LYS A 59 2.41 -5.71 -8.55
C LYS A 59 2.38 -6.26 -7.14
N ARG A 60 2.60 -5.40 -6.14
CA ARG A 60 2.70 -5.78 -4.73
C ARG A 60 2.21 -4.64 -3.84
N ILE A 61 1.77 -5.00 -2.63
CA ILE A 61 1.44 -4.05 -1.58
C ILE A 61 2.24 -4.39 -0.32
N GLY A 62 3.04 -3.44 0.17
CA GLY A 62 3.62 -3.51 1.51
C GLY A 62 2.65 -2.91 2.53
N VAL A 63 2.42 -3.59 3.66
CA VAL A 63 1.56 -3.07 4.74
C VAL A 63 2.35 -3.05 6.05
N GLU A 64 2.52 -1.86 6.64
CA GLU A 64 3.16 -1.68 7.95
C GLU A 64 2.16 -1.97 9.08
N CYS A 65 2.58 -2.74 10.08
CA CYS A 65 1.84 -3.06 11.31
C CYS A 65 0.51 -3.85 11.11
N THR A 66 0.57 -5.06 10.53
CA THR A 66 -0.65 -5.86 10.31
C THR A 66 -1.26 -6.47 11.57
N GLY A 67 -0.53 -6.49 12.70
CA GLY A 67 -0.92 -7.16 13.95
C GLY A 67 -2.12 -6.57 14.72
N THR A 68 -2.60 -5.36 14.40
CA THR A 68 -3.81 -4.78 15.00
C THR A 68 -4.74 -4.18 13.94
N TYR A 69 -4.39 -3.04 13.34
CA TYR A 69 -5.27 -2.29 12.44
C TYR A 69 -5.19 -2.73 10.97
N GLY A 70 -4.11 -3.42 10.57
CA GLY A 70 -3.92 -3.88 9.20
C GLY A 70 -4.53 -5.25 8.87
N SER A 71 -5.04 -6.01 9.85
CA SER A 71 -5.55 -7.37 9.65
C SER A 71 -6.74 -7.46 8.68
N GLY A 72 -7.69 -6.52 8.79
CA GLY A 72 -8.83 -6.42 7.87
C GLY A 72 -8.43 -6.05 6.44
N LEU A 73 -7.44 -5.18 6.30
CA LEU A 73 -6.89 -4.74 5.02
C LEU A 73 -6.08 -5.85 4.34
N LEU A 74 -5.23 -6.54 5.10
CA LEU A 74 -4.45 -7.70 4.65
C LEU A 74 -5.38 -8.77 4.06
N ARG A 75 -6.42 -9.15 4.81
CA ARG A 75 -7.41 -10.14 4.36
C ARG A 75 -8.17 -9.67 3.12
N TYR A 76 -8.49 -8.38 3.02
CA TYR A 76 -9.16 -7.82 1.86
C TYR A 76 -8.29 -7.94 0.60
N PHE A 77 -7.00 -7.59 0.68
CA PHE A 77 -6.09 -7.67 -0.46
C PHE A 77 -5.73 -9.11 -0.86
N GLN A 78 -5.57 -10.01 0.11
CA GLN A 78 -5.37 -11.44 -0.18
C GLN A 78 -6.57 -12.03 -0.92
N ASN A 79 -7.80 -11.69 -0.50
CA ASN A 79 -9.02 -12.11 -1.20
C ASN A 79 -9.14 -11.52 -2.61
N ALA A 80 -8.51 -10.37 -2.87
CA ALA A 80 -8.43 -9.76 -4.19
C ALA A 80 -7.33 -10.39 -5.08
N GLY A 81 -6.60 -11.40 -4.58
CA GLY A 81 -5.54 -12.10 -5.31
C GLY A 81 -4.23 -11.31 -5.41
N LEU A 82 -4.03 -10.30 -4.56
CA LEU A 82 -2.84 -9.45 -4.57
C LEU A 82 -1.75 -10.02 -3.65
N GLU A 83 -0.49 -9.87 -4.09
CA GLU A 83 0.67 -10.18 -3.26
C GLU A 83 0.84 -9.07 -2.21
N VAL A 84 0.60 -9.43 -0.94
CA VAL A 84 0.75 -8.53 0.20
C VAL A 84 1.96 -8.96 1.03
N LEU A 85 2.89 -8.03 1.23
CA LEU A 85 4.06 -8.20 2.07
C LEU A 85 3.82 -7.49 3.41
N GLU A 86 3.86 -8.24 4.50
CA GLU A 86 3.92 -7.62 5.82
C GLU A 86 5.29 -6.96 5.99
N VAL A 87 5.28 -5.65 6.17
CA VAL A 87 6.48 -4.89 6.49
C VAL A 87 6.49 -4.73 8.01
N THR A 88 7.08 -5.68 8.72
CA THR A 88 7.50 -5.45 10.10
C THR A 88 8.53 -4.33 10.07
N ALA A 89 8.13 -3.14 10.53
CA ALA A 89 9.06 -2.04 10.70
C ALA A 89 10.26 -2.56 11.52
N PRO A 90 11.52 -2.25 11.12
CA PRO A 90 12.64 -2.46 12.02
C PRO A 90 12.32 -1.73 13.33
N ASP A 91 12.62 -2.42 14.42
CA ASP A 91 12.29 -2.10 15.81
C ASP A 91 12.06 -0.60 16.05
N ARG A 92 10.96 -0.25 16.73
CA ARG A 92 10.54 1.13 17.04
C ARG A 92 11.68 1.98 17.65
N MET A 93 12.69 1.32 18.21
CA MET A 93 13.96 1.89 18.70
C MET A 93 14.87 2.50 17.61
N GLU A 94 14.94 1.94 16.40
CA GLU A 94 15.86 2.37 15.34
C GLU A 94 15.36 3.64 14.62
N ARG A 95 14.03 3.89 14.58
CA ARG A 95 13.48 5.19 14.14
C ARG A 95 13.92 6.34 15.05
N ARG A 96 14.20 6.08 16.33
CA ARG A 96 14.64 7.11 17.29
C ARG A 96 16.11 7.48 17.16
N LYS A 97 16.95 6.63 16.54
CA LYS A 97 18.38 6.91 16.31
C LYS A 97 18.67 7.68 15.03
N ARG A 98 17.77 7.65 14.05
CA ARG A 98 17.94 8.34 12.75
C ARG A 98 17.26 9.71 12.68
N GLY A 99 16.76 10.19 13.82
CA GLY A 99 16.24 11.55 14.00
C GLY A 99 17.12 12.35 14.95
N LYS A 100 18.31 12.76 14.49
CA LYS A 100 18.95 14.03 14.87
C LYS A 100 19.96 14.43 13.81
#